data_AF-A0A6J4QKK9-F1
#
_entry.id   AF-A0A6J4QKK9-F1
#
_cell.length_a   1.000
_cell.length_b   1.000
_cell.length_c   1.000
_cell.angle_alpha   90.00
_cell.angle_beta   90.00
_cell.angle_gamma   90.00
#
_symmetry.space_group_name_H-M   'P 1'
#
loop_
_entity.id
_entity.type
_entity.pdbx_description
1 polymer ?
#
loop_
_entity_poly.entity_id
_entity_poly.type
_entity_poly.pdbx_seq_one_letter_code
_entity_poly.pdbx_strand_id
1 'polypeptide(L)'
;MKQLLFVYGTLMPGHAPACVSDLVARFEPVGRAAVRGYVYDLGHYPGLVLGDDGQVVGHLCELPNDDLLWRRLDAYEGFDPAAPAASLFRRVTAVATRLADGGRVDCQTYVYNRPVRPDRAIASGDWLNRHAAATPTAAATPAAAAAPNDERPMRRPIIGITADYRDDKPSRYDSAADYAKSVERAGGLPVILPFRTDLALVTEMADALDGVLFTGGNDLDPALYGEPWHPHAVPVDPVRQTFELALLAEVERRRMPALGVCLGCQLMNVHRGGSLVQFLPDVPRDDPLEHRHRGDDAYRHEVRVEPGTVLAAAVGRDRLTVNSRHKQAVRRVGRGLRPNAYSPDGLVEGVEDPTLPLFLAVQWHPENLTAAMPEHLAPFRLLVDRAAAAE
;
A
#
# COMPACT_ATOMS: atom_id res chain seq x y z
N MET A 1 32.25 -8.02 -24.01
CA MET A 1 31.22 -8.07 -25.06
C MET A 1 29.98 -7.36 -24.53
N LYS A 2 29.24 -6.63 -25.37
CA LYS A 2 27.97 -6.04 -24.95
C LYS A 2 26.99 -7.16 -24.60
N GLN A 3 26.27 -7.00 -23.50
CA GLN A 3 25.32 -8.01 -23.03
C GLN A 3 23.92 -7.61 -23.47
N LEU A 4 23.14 -8.58 -23.97
CA LEU A 4 21.77 -8.35 -24.39
C LEU A 4 20.81 -8.66 -23.24
N LEU A 5 19.86 -7.78 -23.01
CA LEU A 5 18.75 -7.96 -22.08
C LEU A 5 17.44 -7.82 -22.87
N PHE A 6 16.60 -8.83 -22.77
CA PHE A 6 15.20 -8.69 -23.16
C PHE A 6 14.43 -8.09 -21.98
N VAL A 7 13.83 -6.92 -22.21
CA VAL A 7 13.01 -6.22 -21.22
C VAL A 7 11.55 -6.25 -21.64
N TYR A 8 10.68 -6.44 -20.65
CA TYR A 8 9.24 -6.33 -20.75
C TYR A 8 8.75 -5.56 -19.52
N GLY A 9 7.50 -5.14 -19.52
CA GLY A 9 6.94 -4.46 -18.35
C GLY A 9 7.56 -3.12 -17.99
N THR A 10 7.80 -2.94 -16.70
CA THR A 10 8.36 -1.73 -16.09
C THR A 10 9.83 -1.50 -16.45
N LEU A 11 10.56 -2.49 -16.96
CA LEU A 11 11.94 -2.28 -17.44
C LEU A 11 12.00 -1.74 -18.87
N MET A 12 10.87 -1.58 -19.56
CA MET A 12 10.88 -1.01 -20.91
C MET A 12 11.22 0.49 -20.87
N PRO A 13 12.08 0.97 -21.80
CA PRO A 13 12.37 2.39 -21.94
C PRO A 13 11.08 3.23 -22.05
N GLY A 14 11.00 4.32 -21.27
CA GLY A 14 9.82 5.20 -21.20
C GLY A 14 8.71 4.75 -20.25
N HIS A 15 8.82 3.56 -19.65
CA HIS A 15 7.83 3.00 -18.71
C HIS A 15 8.41 2.67 -17.33
N ALA A 16 9.69 2.98 -17.13
CA ALA A 16 10.40 2.76 -15.88
C ALA A 16 9.94 3.68 -14.74
N PRO A 17 9.63 3.15 -13.55
CA PRO A 17 9.41 3.96 -12.36
C PRO A 17 10.63 4.81 -12.02
N ALA A 18 10.40 5.93 -11.31
CA ALA A 18 11.46 6.88 -10.96
C ALA A 18 12.64 6.27 -10.17
N CYS A 19 12.40 5.19 -9.42
CA CYS A 19 13.44 4.49 -8.66
C CYS A 19 14.46 3.73 -9.53
N VAL A 20 14.14 3.46 -10.80
CA VAL A 20 15.00 2.75 -11.75
C VAL A 20 15.16 3.43 -13.11
N SER A 21 14.58 4.61 -13.29
CA SER A 21 14.70 5.37 -14.53
C SER A 21 16.15 5.69 -14.88
N ASP A 22 17.01 5.89 -13.87
CA ASP A 22 18.45 6.11 -14.07
C ASP A 22 19.18 4.86 -14.61
N LEU A 23 18.73 3.66 -14.23
CA LEU A 23 19.24 2.40 -14.75
C LEU A 23 18.81 2.19 -16.20
N VAL A 24 17.52 2.34 -16.47
CA VAL A 24 16.93 2.10 -17.80
C VAL A 24 17.42 3.12 -18.83
N ALA A 25 17.75 4.35 -18.41
CA ALA A 25 18.37 5.37 -19.27
C ALA A 25 19.73 4.96 -19.84
N ARG A 26 20.37 3.92 -19.28
CA ARG A 26 21.66 3.38 -19.75
C ARG A 26 21.51 2.25 -20.76
N PHE A 27 20.27 1.85 -21.08
CA PHE A 27 19.99 0.78 -22.03
C PHE A 27 20.00 1.34 -23.46
N GLU A 28 20.76 0.70 -24.34
CA GLU A 28 20.76 1.04 -25.77
C GLU A 28 19.71 0.16 -26.49
N PRO A 29 18.61 0.71 -26.99
CA PRO A 29 17.56 -0.08 -27.62
C PRO A 29 18.03 -0.68 -28.96
N VAL A 30 17.92 -2.01 -29.11
CA VAL A 30 18.19 -2.73 -30.36
C VAL A 30 16.93 -2.82 -31.23
N GLY A 31 15.77 -3.05 -30.60
CA GLY A 31 14.48 -3.11 -31.28
C GLY A 31 13.47 -4.01 -30.58
N ARG A 32 12.27 -4.14 -31.15
CA ARG A 32 11.24 -5.04 -30.60
C ARG A 32 11.61 -6.50 -30.86
N ALA A 33 11.39 -7.32 -29.84
CA ALA A 33 11.61 -8.76 -29.90
C ALA A 33 10.50 -9.49 -29.13
N ALA A 34 10.51 -10.81 -29.22
CA ALA A 34 9.63 -11.64 -28.42
C ALA A 34 10.32 -12.90 -27.89
N VAL A 35 9.87 -13.37 -26.75
CA VAL A 35 10.27 -14.64 -26.12
C VAL A 35 9.07 -15.57 -26.00
N ARG A 36 9.30 -16.88 -25.96
CA ARG A 36 8.21 -17.86 -25.79
C ARG A 36 7.78 -17.94 -24.33
N GLY A 37 6.47 -17.99 -24.09
CA GLY A 37 5.89 -17.99 -22.76
C GLY A 37 4.66 -17.08 -22.65
N TYR A 38 4.28 -16.83 -21.41
CA TYR A 38 3.14 -15.99 -21.06
C TYR A 38 3.59 -14.86 -20.14
N VAL A 39 2.95 -13.70 -20.30
CA VAL A 39 3.09 -12.59 -19.38
C VAL A 39 1.80 -12.45 -18.58
N TYR A 40 1.94 -12.35 -17.26
CA TYR A 40 0.82 -12.28 -16.33
C TYR A 40 0.75 -10.89 -15.71
N ASP A 41 -0.46 -10.41 -15.50
CA ASP A 41 -0.72 -9.19 -14.75
C ASP A 41 -0.69 -9.45 -13.24
N LEU A 42 0.42 -9.09 -12.62
CA LEU A 42 0.62 -9.15 -11.16
C LEU A 42 0.29 -7.81 -10.48
N GLY A 43 -0.45 -6.93 -11.17
CA GLY A 43 -0.82 -5.60 -10.70
C GLY A 43 0.18 -4.54 -11.14
N HIS A 44 1.22 -4.29 -10.35
CA HIS A 44 2.16 -3.19 -10.62
C HIS A 44 3.18 -3.48 -11.71
N TYR A 45 3.57 -4.74 -11.80
CA TYR A 45 4.58 -5.23 -12.71
C TYR A 45 4.07 -6.52 -13.36
N PRO A 46 4.49 -6.82 -14.59
CA PRO A 46 4.20 -8.11 -15.19
C PRO A 46 5.08 -9.21 -14.61
N GLY A 47 4.59 -10.45 -14.66
CA GLY A 47 5.42 -11.64 -14.50
C GLY A 47 5.56 -12.39 -15.81
N LEU A 48 6.77 -12.48 -16.38
CA LEU A 48 7.06 -13.41 -17.49
C LEU A 48 7.29 -14.82 -16.94
N VAL A 49 6.57 -15.79 -17.48
CA VAL A 49 6.88 -17.22 -17.30
C VAL A 49 7.22 -17.78 -18.68
N LEU A 50 8.45 -18.28 -18.83
CA LEU A 50 8.87 -18.93 -20.07
C LEU A 50 8.14 -20.27 -20.23
N GLY A 51 7.81 -20.62 -21.47
CA GLY A 51 7.14 -21.87 -21.80
C GLY A 51 7.23 -22.14 -23.29
N ASP A 52 6.77 -23.33 -23.69
CA ASP A 52 6.79 -23.72 -25.09
C ASP A 52 5.70 -23.03 -25.90
N ASP A 53 4.63 -22.55 -25.27
CA ASP A 53 3.49 -21.87 -25.89
C ASP A 53 3.42 -20.39 -25.54
N GLY A 54 2.59 -19.65 -26.29
CA GLY A 54 2.46 -18.21 -26.15
C GLY A 54 3.65 -17.43 -26.72
N GLN A 55 3.55 -16.10 -26.63
CA GLN A 55 4.59 -15.19 -27.07
C GLN A 55 4.49 -13.91 -26.24
N VAL A 56 5.59 -13.50 -25.62
CA VAL A 56 5.69 -12.24 -24.88
C VAL A 56 6.49 -11.25 -25.68
N VAL A 57 5.89 -10.09 -25.94
CA VAL A 57 6.48 -9.01 -26.74
C VAL A 57 7.11 -7.98 -25.81
N GLY A 58 8.35 -7.60 -26.14
CA GLY A 58 9.13 -6.63 -25.38
C GLY A 58 10.18 -5.94 -26.26
N HIS A 59 11.24 -5.46 -25.63
CA HIS A 59 12.38 -4.84 -26.30
C HIS A 59 13.66 -5.61 -26.00
N LEU A 60 14.50 -5.72 -27.02
CA LEU A 60 15.88 -6.15 -26.86
C LEU A 60 16.75 -4.91 -26.68
N CYS A 61 17.56 -4.89 -25.63
CA CYS A 61 18.45 -3.80 -25.29
C CYS A 61 19.89 -4.30 -25.13
N GLU A 62 20.86 -3.50 -25.57
CA GLU A 62 22.26 -3.66 -25.21
C GLU A 62 22.54 -2.95 -23.89
N LEU A 63 23.17 -3.66 -22.95
CA LEU A 63 23.63 -3.11 -21.69
C LEU A 63 25.14 -2.82 -21.74
N PRO A 64 25.59 -1.75 -21.07
CA PRO A 64 27.01 -1.53 -20.85
C PRO A 64 27.57 -2.69 -20.02
N ASN A 65 28.85 -3.01 -20.24
CA ASN A 65 29.52 -4.06 -19.47
C ASN A 65 29.89 -3.53 -18.08
N ASP A 66 28.90 -3.53 -17.17
CA ASP A 66 28.98 -2.95 -15.83
C ASP A 66 28.32 -3.89 -14.80
N ASP A 67 29.13 -4.49 -13.92
CA ASP A 67 28.65 -5.41 -12.89
C ASP A 67 27.77 -4.72 -11.84
N LEU A 68 27.97 -3.41 -11.59
CA LEU A 68 27.14 -2.65 -10.66
C LEU A 68 25.73 -2.45 -11.23
N LEU A 69 25.61 -2.26 -12.55
CA LEU A 69 24.32 -2.19 -13.22
C LEU A 69 23.53 -3.49 -13.00
N TRP A 70 24.17 -4.65 -13.17
CA TRP A 70 23.53 -5.93 -12.92
C TRP A 70 23.10 -6.11 -11.47
N ARG A 71 23.94 -5.76 -10.49
CA ARG A 71 23.56 -5.85 -9.08
C ARG A 71 22.36 -4.97 -8.74
N ARG A 72 22.26 -3.78 -9.35
CA ARG A 72 21.12 -2.88 -9.15
C ARG A 72 19.85 -3.40 -9.82
N LEU A 73 19.95 -4.00 -11.00
CA LEU A 73 18.81 -4.66 -11.65
C LEU A 73 18.34 -5.89 -10.87
N ASP A 74 19.29 -6.71 -10.40
CA ASP A 74 19.00 -7.87 -9.56
C ASP A 74 18.30 -7.43 -8.25
N ALA A 75 18.79 -6.39 -7.59
CA ALA A 75 18.14 -5.84 -6.39
C ALA A 75 16.73 -5.30 -6.66
N TYR A 76 16.53 -4.62 -7.80
CA TYR A 76 15.21 -4.08 -8.18
C TYR A 76 14.19 -5.19 -8.46
N GLU A 77 14.60 -6.23 -9.20
CA GLU A 77 13.76 -7.38 -9.53
C GLU A 77 13.63 -8.39 -8.37
N GLY A 78 14.24 -8.11 -7.21
CA GLY A 78 14.23 -9.03 -6.07
C GLY A 78 14.90 -10.37 -6.36
N PHE A 79 15.96 -10.35 -7.19
CA PHE A 79 16.78 -11.49 -7.53
C PHE A 79 18.07 -11.51 -6.71
N ASP A 80 18.26 -12.60 -5.95
CA ASP A 80 19.51 -12.92 -5.25
C ASP A 80 20.23 -14.07 -5.98
N PRO A 81 21.39 -13.83 -6.60
CA PRO A 81 22.20 -14.88 -7.24
C PRO A 81 22.63 -16.00 -6.30
N ALA A 82 22.72 -15.74 -4.99
CA ALA A 82 23.06 -16.75 -3.98
C ALA A 82 21.86 -17.61 -3.57
N ALA A 83 20.63 -17.12 -3.78
CA ALA A 83 19.39 -17.84 -3.51
C ALA A 83 18.36 -17.75 -4.66
N PRO A 84 18.67 -18.23 -5.89
CA PRO A 84 17.80 -18.05 -7.05
C PRO A 84 16.40 -18.64 -6.89
N ALA A 85 16.26 -19.75 -6.17
CA ALA A 85 14.97 -20.40 -5.96
C ALA A 85 14.05 -19.60 -5.01
N ALA A 86 14.64 -18.89 -4.05
CA ALA A 86 13.91 -18.07 -3.08
C ALA A 86 13.63 -16.65 -3.60
N SER A 87 14.20 -16.26 -4.73
CA SER A 87 14.02 -14.93 -5.33
C SER A 87 12.64 -14.73 -5.96
N LEU A 88 12.18 -13.47 -6.03
CA LEU A 88 10.89 -13.11 -6.64
C LEU A 88 10.93 -13.30 -8.16
N PHE A 89 11.96 -12.75 -8.80
CA PHE A 89 12.32 -13.03 -10.18
C PHE A 89 13.64 -13.79 -10.24
N ARG A 90 13.88 -14.47 -11.36
CA ARG A 90 15.15 -15.10 -11.69
C ARG A 90 15.71 -14.50 -12.96
N ARG A 91 16.97 -14.10 -12.93
CA ARG A 91 17.70 -13.77 -14.15
C ARG A 91 18.11 -15.05 -14.85
N VAL A 92 17.67 -15.23 -16.09
CA VAL A 92 17.91 -16.43 -16.90
C VAL A 92 18.32 -16.05 -18.32
N THR A 93 19.03 -16.94 -18.99
CA THR A 93 19.25 -16.86 -20.44
C THR A 93 17.98 -17.31 -21.17
N ALA A 94 17.53 -16.52 -22.13
CA ALA A 94 16.41 -16.82 -23.02
C ALA A 94 16.77 -16.50 -24.47
N VAL A 95 16.04 -17.11 -25.41
CA VAL A 95 16.18 -16.83 -26.84
C VAL A 95 15.11 -15.83 -27.26
N ALA A 96 15.52 -14.62 -27.60
CA ALA A 96 14.64 -13.61 -28.16
C ALA A 96 14.60 -13.71 -29.69
N THR A 97 13.40 -13.63 -30.26
CA THR A 97 13.18 -13.54 -31.71
C THR A 97 12.88 -12.09 -32.07
N ARG A 98 13.73 -11.47 -32.89
CA ARG A 98 13.54 -10.08 -33.34
C ARG A 98 12.33 -9.99 -34.25
N LEU A 99 11.45 -9.02 -34.00
CA LEU A 99 10.22 -8.88 -34.78
C LEU A 99 10.46 -8.30 -36.18
N ALA A 100 11.60 -7.63 -36.40
CA ALA A 100 11.90 -7.00 -37.69
C ALA A 100 12.30 -8.00 -38.78
N ASP A 101 13.06 -9.04 -38.42
CA ASP A 101 13.69 -9.97 -39.38
C ASP A 101 13.57 -11.45 -39.00
N GLY A 102 12.94 -11.77 -37.87
CA GLY A 102 12.83 -13.14 -37.36
C GLY A 102 14.13 -13.72 -36.82
N GLY A 103 15.20 -12.92 -36.74
CA GLY A 103 16.50 -13.36 -36.22
C GLY A 103 16.41 -13.74 -34.75
N ARG A 104 17.04 -14.86 -34.37
CA ARG A 104 17.07 -15.37 -33.00
C ARG A 104 18.40 -15.05 -32.34
N VAL A 105 18.37 -14.59 -31.09
CA VAL A 105 19.56 -14.20 -30.33
C VAL A 105 19.41 -14.57 -28.86
N ASP A 106 20.50 -15.00 -28.25
CA ASP A 106 20.57 -15.25 -26.81
C ASP A 106 20.66 -13.93 -26.05
N CYS A 107 19.87 -13.81 -24.99
CA CYS A 107 19.81 -12.64 -24.13
C CYS A 107 19.51 -13.05 -22.69
N GLN A 108 19.81 -12.17 -21.74
CA GLN A 108 19.29 -12.31 -20.39
C GLN A 108 17.84 -11.79 -20.34
N THR A 109 17.06 -12.29 -19.39
CA THR A 109 15.74 -11.74 -19.03
C THR A 109 15.41 -12.11 -17.59
N TYR A 110 14.48 -11.39 -16.97
CA TYR A 110 13.96 -11.72 -15.65
C TYR A 110 12.65 -12.51 -15.81
N VAL A 111 12.55 -13.68 -15.18
CA VAL A 111 11.33 -14.50 -15.18
C VAL A 111 10.74 -14.57 -13.79
N TYR A 112 9.43 -14.48 -13.68
CA TYR A 112 8.72 -14.55 -12.41
C TYR A 112 8.83 -15.97 -11.84
N ASN A 113 9.16 -16.07 -10.56
CA ASN A 113 9.54 -17.31 -9.90
C ASN A 113 8.58 -17.69 -8.76
N ARG A 114 7.29 -17.38 -8.92
CA ARG A 114 6.21 -17.76 -8.00
C ARG A 114 5.02 -18.33 -8.78
N PRO A 115 4.10 -19.05 -8.12
CA PRO A 115 2.88 -19.52 -8.75
C PRO A 115 2.09 -18.36 -9.38
N VAL A 116 1.64 -18.56 -10.61
CA VAL A 116 0.83 -17.57 -11.35
C VAL A 116 -0.62 -18.00 -11.40
N ARG A 117 -1.51 -17.01 -11.43
CA ARG A 117 -2.95 -17.20 -11.60
C ARG A 117 -3.29 -17.19 -13.10
N PRO A 118 -3.83 -18.28 -13.69
CA PRO A 118 -4.11 -18.34 -15.12
C PRO A 118 -5.07 -17.25 -15.63
N ASP A 119 -6.01 -16.81 -14.79
CA ASP A 119 -6.96 -15.73 -15.09
C ASP A 119 -6.30 -14.35 -15.23
N ARG A 120 -5.02 -14.21 -14.85
CA ARG A 120 -4.22 -13.00 -15.00
C ARG A 120 -3.32 -13.01 -16.25
N ALA A 121 -3.40 -14.04 -17.08
CA ALA A 121 -2.61 -14.09 -18.31
C ALA A 121 -3.03 -12.97 -19.29
N ILE A 122 -2.06 -12.22 -19.80
CA ILE A 122 -2.31 -11.18 -20.78
C ILE A 122 -2.34 -11.83 -22.16
N ALA A 123 -3.55 -11.94 -22.71
CA ALA A 123 -3.79 -12.64 -23.98
C ALA A 123 -2.98 -12.09 -25.16
N SER A 124 -2.70 -10.77 -25.17
CA SER A 124 -1.92 -10.13 -26.24
C SER A 124 -0.43 -10.46 -26.18
N GLY A 125 0.07 -10.95 -25.03
CA GLY A 125 1.51 -11.10 -24.80
C GLY A 125 2.27 -9.78 -24.66
N ASP A 126 1.59 -8.63 -24.74
CA ASP A 126 2.19 -7.29 -24.70
C ASP A 126 1.66 -6.54 -23.49
N TRP A 127 2.53 -6.36 -22.48
CA TRP A 127 2.19 -5.67 -21.24
C TRP A 127 1.62 -4.27 -21.44
N LEU A 128 2.12 -3.51 -22.41
CA LEU A 128 1.64 -2.14 -22.65
C LEU A 128 0.21 -2.15 -23.21
N ASN A 129 -0.15 -3.23 -23.91
CA ASN A 129 -1.46 -3.43 -24.51
C ASN A 129 -2.33 -4.42 -23.71
N ARG A 130 -2.09 -4.56 -22.39
CA ARG A 130 -2.82 -5.51 -21.53
C ARG A 130 -4.32 -5.25 -21.39
N HIS A 131 -4.78 -4.04 -21.73
CA HIS A 131 -6.20 -3.67 -21.75
C HIS A 131 -6.81 -3.70 -23.17
N ALA A 132 -6.03 -4.03 -24.20
CA ALA A 132 -6.57 -4.22 -25.54
C ALA A 132 -7.38 -5.52 -25.54
N ALA A 133 -8.67 -5.43 -25.90
CA ALA A 133 -9.54 -6.59 -25.99
C ALA A 133 -8.89 -7.67 -26.86
N ALA A 134 -8.84 -8.91 -26.36
CA ALA A 134 -8.38 -10.04 -27.15
C ALA A 134 -9.27 -10.16 -28.39
N THR A 135 -8.69 -10.00 -29.59
CA THR A 135 -9.37 -10.35 -30.82
C THR A 135 -9.76 -11.83 -30.73
N PRO A 136 -11.05 -12.20 -30.78
CA PRO A 136 -11.43 -13.60 -30.60
C PRO A 136 -11.03 -14.38 -31.86
N THR A 137 -10.03 -15.25 -31.71
CA THR A 137 -9.84 -16.37 -32.63
C THR A 137 -10.91 -17.42 -32.34
N ALA A 138 -11.53 -17.88 -33.42
CA ALA A 138 -12.77 -18.63 -33.43
C ALA A 138 -12.72 -20.00 -32.72
N ALA A 139 -13.89 -20.33 -32.15
CA ALA A 139 -14.49 -21.66 -31.97
C ALA A 139 -14.65 -22.13 -30.51
N ALA A 140 -15.78 -21.75 -29.91
CA ALA A 140 -16.50 -22.59 -28.95
C ALA A 140 -18.01 -22.24 -28.98
N THR A 141 -18.82 -23.26 -29.24
CA THR A 141 -20.29 -23.31 -29.28
C THR A 141 -20.94 -22.78 -27.99
N PRO A 142 -22.13 -22.13 -28.03
CA PRO A 142 -22.68 -21.46 -26.86
C PRO A 142 -23.22 -22.45 -25.83
N ALA A 143 -22.76 -22.31 -24.57
CA ALA A 143 -23.42 -22.92 -23.43
C ALA A 143 -24.68 -22.13 -23.05
N ALA A 144 -25.70 -22.90 -22.67
CA ALA A 144 -27.07 -22.48 -22.43
C ALA A 144 -27.22 -21.30 -21.45
N ALA A 145 -28.26 -20.50 -21.73
CA ALA A 145 -28.74 -19.42 -20.88
C ALA A 145 -28.98 -19.89 -19.43
N ALA A 146 -28.31 -19.25 -18.48
CA ALA A 146 -28.67 -19.30 -17.08
C ALA A 146 -29.67 -18.18 -16.78
N ALA A 147 -30.81 -18.56 -16.20
CA ALA A 147 -31.84 -17.67 -15.67
C ALA A 147 -31.32 -16.85 -14.45
N PRO A 148 -31.97 -15.73 -14.10
CA PRO A 148 -31.51 -14.85 -13.04
C PRO A 148 -32.02 -15.34 -11.67
N ASN A 149 -31.11 -15.82 -10.83
CA ASN A 149 -31.13 -15.64 -9.38
C ASN A 149 -29.90 -16.33 -8.77
N ASP A 150 -28.91 -15.54 -8.38
CA ASP A 150 -27.87 -15.96 -7.44
C ASP A 150 -27.58 -14.77 -6.52
N GLU A 151 -28.49 -14.51 -5.57
CA GLU A 151 -28.15 -13.73 -4.38
C GLU A 151 -27.14 -14.55 -3.56
N ARG A 152 -25.89 -14.57 -4.01
CA ARG A 152 -24.77 -14.94 -3.13
C ARG A 152 -24.76 -13.91 -1.99
N PRO A 153 -24.76 -14.34 -0.71
CA PRO A 153 -24.65 -13.40 0.39
C PRO A 153 -23.37 -12.57 0.20
N MET A 154 -23.52 -11.25 0.14
CA MET A 154 -22.40 -10.31 0.06
C MET A 154 -21.40 -10.68 1.15
N ARG A 155 -20.19 -11.07 0.76
CA ARG A 155 -19.12 -11.36 1.72
C ARG A 155 -18.81 -10.09 2.50
N ARG A 156 -18.54 -10.24 3.80
CA ARG A 156 -18.12 -9.09 4.62
C ARG A 156 -16.80 -8.54 4.08
N PRO A 157 -16.65 -7.20 3.91
CA PRO A 157 -15.38 -6.62 3.46
C PRO A 157 -14.24 -6.98 4.40
N ILE A 158 -13.14 -7.47 3.85
CA ILE A 158 -11.93 -7.87 4.59
C ILE A 158 -11.11 -6.62 4.89
N ILE A 159 -11.03 -6.26 6.17
CA ILE A 159 -10.29 -5.09 6.63
C ILE A 159 -8.99 -5.55 7.29
N GLY A 160 -7.86 -5.20 6.66
CA GLY A 160 -6.54 -5.44 7.22
C GLY A 160 -6.23 -4.46 8.34
N ILE A 161 -5.80 -4.94 9.49
CA ILE A 161 -5.49 -4.13 10.67
C ILE A 161 -4.00 -4.28 10.94
N THR A 162 -3.26 -3.16 10.96
CA THR A 162 -1.83 -3.22 11.26
C THR A 162 -1.60 -3.67 12.70
N ALA A 163 -0.59 -4.52 12.89
CA ALA A 163 -0.21 -5.03 14.21
C ALA A 163 0.88 -4.18 14.85
N ASP A 164 0.99 -4.28 16.16
CA ASP A 164 2.13 -3.81 16.94
C ASP A 164 2.92 -5.01 17.50
N TYR A 165 3.91 -4.73 18.33
CA TYR A 165 4.59 -5.73 19.16
C TYR A 165 4.79 -5.19 20.57
N ARG A 166 5.23 -6.08 21.46
CA ARG A 166 5.70 -5.67 22.78
C ARG A 166 7.18 -5.98 22.92
N ASP A 167 7.94 -5.04 23.49
CA ASP A 167 9.37 -5.23 23.75
C ASP A 167 9.66 -6.43 24.66
N ASP A 168 8.75 -6.76 25.58
CA ASP A 168 8.86 -7.93 26.45
C ASP A 168 8.61 -9.27 25.72
N LYS A 169 8.05 -9.23 24.50
CA LYS A 169 7.68 -10.40 23.68
C LYS A 169 7.89 -10.15 22.19
N PRO A 170 9.13 -9.91 21.72
CA PRO A 170 9.42 -9.46 20.35
C PRO A 170 9.06 -10.48 19.26
N SER A 171 8.85 -11.75 19.62
CA SER A 171 8.41 -12.83 18.73
C SER A 171 6.88 -12.95 18.59
N ARG A 172 6.12 -12.02 19.19
CA ARG A 172 4.65 -12.00 19.12
C ARG A 172 4.17 -10.67 18.55
N TYR A 173 3.20 -10.75 17.64
CA TYR A 173 2.39 -9.61 17.29
C TYR A 173 1.39 -9.32 18.41
N ASP A 174 1.15 -8.05 18.64
CA ASP A 174 0.12 -7.56 19.56
C ASP A 174 -0.82 -6.61 18.81
N SER A 175 -2.07 -6.54 19.23
CA SER A 175 -3.04 -5.57 18.72
C SER A 175 -4.15 -5.43 19.74
N ALA A 176 -4.54 -4.19 20.06
CA ALA A 176 -5.68 -3.96 20.92
C ALA A 176 -6.95 -4.55 20.27
N ALA A 177 -7.61 -5.47 20.97
CA ALA A 177 -8.79 -6.18 20.47
C ALA A 177 -9.92 -5.22 20.05
N ASP A 178 -9.95 -4.01 20.59
CA ASP A 178 -10.96 -3.00 20.29
C ASP A 178 -10.93 -2.54 18.83
N TYR A 179 -9.78 -2.56 18.14
CA TYR A 179 -9.73 -2.29 16.70
C TYR A 179 -10.52 -3.34 15.92
N ALA A 180 -10.21 -4.62 16.15
CA ALA A 180 -10.90 -5.73 15.49
C ALA A 180 -12.39 -5.77 15.83
N LYS A 181 -12.77 -5.54 17.10
CA LYS A 181 -14.17 -5.42 17.52
C LYS A 181 -14.88 -4.24 16.86
N SER A 182 -14.22 -3.11 16.67
CA SER A 182 -14.82 -1.93 16.03
C SER A 182 -15.09 -2.17 14.56
N VAL A 183 -14.15 -2.82 13.85
CA VAL A 183 -14.35 -3.30 12.47
C VAL A 183 -15.50 -4.31 12.40
N GLU A 184 -15.54 -5.28 13.33
CA GLU A 184 -16.60 -6.28 13.39
C GLU A 184 -17.97 -5.64 13.57
N ARG A 185 -18.10 -4.70 14.51
CA ARG A 185 -19.34 -3.95 14.79
C ARG A 185 -19.77 -3.04 13.66
N ALA A 186 -18.83 -2.61 12.82
CA ALA A 186 -19.11 -1.87 11.60
C ALA A 186 -19.54 -2.79 10.44
N GLY A 187 -19.46 -4.12 10.59
CA GLY A 187 -19.88 -5.10 9.59
C GLY A 187 -18.73 -5.73 8.80
N GLY A 188 -17.48 -5.29 8.99
CA GLY A 188 -16.30 -5.81 8.27
C GLY A 188 -15.71 -7.07 8.91
N LEU A 189 -14.92 -7.83 8.14
CA LEU A 189 -14.14 -8.97 8.61
C LEU A 189 -12.71 -8.52 8.97
N PRO A 190 -12.33 -8.44 10.26
CA PRO A 190 -11.00 -7.99 10.66
C PRO A 190 -9.93 -9.06 10.42
N VAL A 191 -8.79 -8.66 9.84
CA VAL A 191 -7.60 -9.51 9.67
C VAL A 191 -6.37 -8.77 10.20
N ILE A 192 -5.68 -9.34 11.18
CA ILE A 192 -4.42 -8.76 11.69
C ILE A 192 -3.29 -9.03 10.70
N LEU A 193 -2.56 -7.98 10.31
CA LEU A 193 -1.49 -8.07 9.33
C LEU A 193 -0.12 -8.27 10.02
N PRO A 194 0.60 -9.37 9.72
CA PRO A 194 1.94 -9.57 10.24
C PRO A 194 2.94 -8.66 9.50
N PHE A 195 3.81 -7.96 10.23
CA PHE A 195 4.74 -6.98 9.64
C PHE A 195 6.21 -7.43 9.61
N ARG A 196 6.57 -8.56 10.23
CA ARG A 196 7.93 -9.15 10.16
C ARG A 196 8.04 -10.26 9.12
N THR A 197 7.13 -10.28 8.14
CA THR A 197 7.23 -11.13 6.96
C THR A 197 8.07 -10.45 5.88
N ASP A 198 8.33 -11.14 4.78
CA ASP A 198 8.94 -10.52 3.60
C ASP A 198 8.11 -9.32 3.15
N LEU A 199 8.75 -8.15 3.02
CA LEU A 199 8.12 -6.90 2.62
C LEU A 199 7.51 -7.00 1.21
N ALA A 200 8.05 -7.88 0.36
CA ALA A 200 7.50 -8.14 -0.98
C ALA A 200 6.05 -8.67 -0.95
N LEU A 201 5.63 -9.29 0.17
CA LEU A 201 4.26 -9.81 0.33
C LEU A 201 3.22 -8.71 0.56
N VAL A 202 3.62 -7.46 0.79
CA VAL A 202 2.67 -6.34 1.01
C VAL A 202 1.69 -6.20 -0.16
N THR A 203 2.15 -6.40 -1.40
CA THR A 203 1.29 -6.35 -2.59
C THR A 203 0.24 -7.45 -2.57
N GLU A 204 0.64 -8.69 -2.26
CA GLU A 204 -0.26 -9.84 -2.18
C GLU A 204 -1.23 -9.74 -1.00
N MET A 205 -0.76 -9.20 0.13
CA MET A 205 -1.63 -8.85 1.26
C MET A 205 -2.68 -7.85 0.81
N ALA A 206 -2.29 -6.75 0.15
CA ALA A 206 -3.21 -5.73 -0.33
C ALA A 206 -4.17 -6.25 -1.43
N ASP A 207 -3.83 -7.31 -2.17
CA ASP A 207 -4.77 -7.98 -3.09
C ASP A 207 -5.89 -8.74 -2.38
N ALA A 208 -5.66 -9.17 -1.13
CA ALA A 208 -6.60 -9.94 -0.34
C ALA A 208 -7.50 -9.09 0.57
N LEU A 209 -7.32 -7.77 0.56
CA LEU A 209 -8.00 -6.82 1.44
C LEU A 209 -8.92 -5.90 0.64
N ASP A 210 -10.04 -5.53 1.25
CA ASP A 210 -10.99 -4.55 0.71
C ASP A 210 -10.78 -3.16 1.34
N GLY A 211 -10.06 -3.08 2.46
CA GLY A 211 -9.68 -1.84 3.14
C GLY A 211 -8.62 -2.05 4.21
N VAL A 212 -8.02 -0.97 4.71
CA VAL A 212 -6.96 -1.01 5.73
C VAL A 212 -7.23 -0.06 6.89
N LEU A 213 -6.96 -0.54 8.10
CA LEU A 213 -6.94 0.22 9.35
C LEU A 213 -5.50 0.28 9.89
N PHE A 214 -4.91 1.47 9.87
CA PHE A 214 -3.61 1.75 10.50
C PHE A 214 -3.82 2.11 11.97
N THR A 215 -3.27 1.32 12.87
CA THR A 215 -3.51 1.45 14.31
C THR A 215 -2.61 2.49 14.98
N GLY A 216 -2.93 2.85 16.22
CA GLY A 216 -2.04 3.61 17.10
C GLY A 216 -0.72 2.87 17.41
N GLY A 217 0.22 3.58 18.03
CA GLY A 217 1.54 3.05 18.36
C GLY A 217 2.50 4.11 18.86
N ASN A 218 3.79 3.75 18.84
CA ASN A 218 4.91 4.59 19.21
C ASN A 218 5.28 5.61 18.11
N ASP A 219 6.28 6.45 18.35
CA ASP A 219 6.58 7.63 17.53
C ASP A 219 7.37 7.27 16.25
N LEU A 220 6.99 7.87 15.11
CA LEU A 220 7.68 7.73 13.82
C LEU A 220 9.09 8.32 13.84
N ASP A 221 9.96 7.77 13.00
CA ASP A 221 11.29 8.33 12.73
C ASP A 221 11.18 9.77 12.18
N PRO A 222 11.66 10.78 12.92
CA PRO A 222 11.58 12.18 12.51
C PRO A 222 12.42 12.52 11.29
N ALA A 223 13.37 11.64 10.90
CA ALA A 223 14.10 11.79 9.65
C ALA A 223 13.16 11.80 8.43
N LEU A 224 12.00 11.14 8.52
CA LEU A 224 10.96 11.15 7.46
C LEU A 224 10.40 12.55 7.17
N TYR A 225 10.50 13.47 8.12
CA TYR A 225 10.10 14.87 7.96
C TYR A 225 11.22 15.87 8.25
N GLY A 226 12.47 15.41 8.18
CA GLY A 226 13.67 16.25 8.19
C GLY A 226 14.09 16.78 9.56
N GLU A 227 13.75 16.08 10.65
CA GLU A 227 14.09 16.50 12.01
C GLU A 227 14.89 15.44 12.78
N PRO A 228 15.69 15.84 13.79
CA PRO A 228 16.30 14.91 14.73
C PRO A 228 15.29 14.41 15.78
N TRP A 229 15.64 13.33 16.47
CA TRP A 229 14.86 12.80 17.59
C TRP A 229 14.73 13.79 18.75
N HIS A 230 13.50 13.96 19.21
CA HIS A 230 13.21 14.63 20.47
C HIS A 230 13.57 13.75 21.68
N PRO A 231 14.10 14.30 22.79
CA PRO A 231 14.45 13.51 23.98
C PRO A 231 13.30 12.72 24.61
N HIS A 232 12.06 13.16 24.41
CA HIS A 232 10.85 12.49 24.91
C HIS A 232 10.24 11.49 23.92
N ALA A 233 10.86 11.28 22.76
CA ALA A 233 10.38 10.32 21.78
C ALA A 233 10.56 8.87 22.27
N VAL A 234 9.64 8.01 21.87
CA VAL A 234 9.65 6.56 22.07
C VAL A 234 9.48 5.98 20.67
N PRO A 235 10.54 5.46 20.03
CA PRO A 235 10.48 5.03 18.65
C PRO A 235 9.49 3.87 18.43
N VAL A 236 8.79 3.89 17.30
CA VAL A 236 8.12 2.72 16.75
C VAL A 236 9.16 1.71 16.22
N ASP A 237 8.75 0.44 16.11
CA ASP A 237 9.57 -0.57 15.45
C ASP A 237 9.91 -0.12 14.01
N PRO A 238 11.21 -0.04 13.63
CA PRO A 238 11.59 0.29 12.28
C PRO A 238 11.03 -0.66 11.21
N VAL A 239 10.85 -1.95 11.53
CA VAL A 239 10.27 -2.96 10.66
C VAL A 239 8.77 -2.70 10.47
N ARG A 240 8.04 -2.39 11.55
CA ARG A 240 6.62 -1.99 11.45
C ARG A 240 6.49 -0.73 10.61
N GLN A 241 7.29 0.30 10.88
CA GLN A 241 7.25 1.56 10.13
C GLN A 241 7.49 1.33 8.64
N THR A 242 8.50 0.53 8.29
CA THR A 242 8.80 0.20 6.88
C THR A 242 7.63 -0.55 6.23
N PHE A 243 7.04 -1.51 6.93
CA PHE A 243 5.86 -2.24 6.46
C PHE A 243 4.65 -1.33 6.26
N GLU A 244 4.32 -0.48 7.23
CA GLU A 244 3.15 0.39 7.17
C GLU A 244 3.30 1.48 6.08
N LEU A 245 4.51 2.00 5.85
CA LEU A 245 4.80 2.90 4.73
C LEU A 245 4.63 2.20 3.37
N ALA A 246 5.10 0.96 3.23
CA ALA A 246 4.89 0.17 2.01
C ALA A 246 3.40 -0.12 1.79
N LEU A 247 2.66 -0.47 2.86
CA LEU A 247 1.21 -0.71 2.79
C LEU A 247 0.42 0.58 2.46
N LEU A 248 0.85 1.74 2.96
CA LEU A 248 0.29 3.04 2.59
C LEU A 248 0.52 3.39 1.12
N ALA A 249 1.65 2.98 0.54
CA ALA A 249 1.86 3.14 -0.90
C ALA A 249 0.88 2.26 -1.70
N GLU A 250 0.59 1.04 -1.24
CA GLU A 250 -0.38 0.12 -1.87
C GLU A 250 -1.83 0.62 -1.80
N VAL A 251 -2.36 0.80 -0.58
CA VAL A 251 -2.93 2.10 -0.22
C VAL A 251 -3.55 2.94 -1.33
N GLU A 252 -2.79 3.99 -1.61
CA GLU A 252 -3.11 5.08 -2.51
C GLU A 252 -3.14 4.63 -3.96
N ARG A 253 -2.22 3.76 -4.35
CA ARG A 253 -2.18 3.28 -5.73
C ARG A 253 -3.44 2.51 -6.09
N ARG A 254 -3.90 1.64 -5.20
CA ARG A 254 -5.13 0.87 -5.36
C ARG A 254 -6.38 1.74 -5.14
N ARG A 255 -6.19 2.98 -4.64
CA ARG A 255 -7.27 3.83 -4.13
C ARG A 255 -8.11 3.09 -3.09
N MET A 256 -7.46 2.22 -2.32
CA MET A 256 -8.09 1.36 -1.33
C MET A 256 -8.57 2.19 -0.14
N PRO A 257 -9.80 1.97 0.36
CA PRO A 257 -10.29 2.62 1.57
C PRO A 257 -9.34 2.42 2.75
N ALA A 258 -8.97 3.52 3.40
CA ALA A 258 -8.09 3.47 4.57
C ALA A 258 -8.53 4.40 5.70
N LEU A 259 -8.36 3.91 6.92
CA LEU A 259 -8.56 4.63 8.17
C LEU A 259 -7.25 4.63 8.99
N GLY A 260 -6.79 5.80 9.43
CA GLY A 260 -5.67 5.95 10.35
C GLY A 260 -6.13 6.39 11.75
N VAL A 261 -5.60 5.73 12.78
CA VAL A 261 -5.89 6.07 14.19
C VAL A 261 -4.59 6.41 14.92
N CYS A 262 -4.55 7.57 15.57
CA CYS A 262 -3.41 8.05 16.36
C CYS A 262 -2.09 8.05 15.56
N LEU A 263 -1.19 7.07 15.78
CA LEU A 263 0.00 6.87 14.94
C LEU A 263 -0.39 6.71 13.46
N GLY A 264 -1.45 5.98 13.14
CA GLY A 264 -1.92 5.84 11.75
C GLY A 264 -2.26 7.18 11.10
N CYS A 265 -2.79 8.15 11.86
CA CYS A 265 -3.03 9.51 11.39
C CYS A 265 -1.72 10.25 11.09
N GLN A 266 -0.75 10.14 11.99
CA GLN A 266 0.56 10.75 11.84
C GLN A 266 1.33 10.14 10.65
N LEU A 267 1.25 8.82 10.49
CA LEU A 267 1.85 8.08 9.39
C LEU A 267 1.27 8.52 8.04
N MET A 268 -0.06 8.58 7.90
CA MET A 268 -0.73 9.06 6.69
C MET A 268 -0.32 10.51 6.35
N ASN A 269 -0.16 11.38 7.35
CA ASN A 269 0.30 12.74 7.14
C ASN A 269 1.77 12.82 6.67
N VAL A 270 2.66 12.10 7.35
CA VAL A 270 4.11 12.07 7.04
C VAL A 270 4.37 11.43 5.67
N HIS A 271 3.65 10.35 5.33
CA HIS A 271 3.70 9.71 4.00
C HIS A 271 3.42 10.72 2.87
N ARG A 272 2.54 11.70 3.10
CA ARG A 272 2.24 12.79 2.18
C ARG A 272 3.18 14.01 2.31
N GLY A 273 4.32 13.88 2.98
CA GLY A 273 5.32 14.94 3.17
C GLY A 273 4.95 15.99 4.24
N GLY A 274 3.95 15.69 5.07
CA GLY A 274 3.63 16.46 6.25
C GLY A 274 4.72 16.36 7.33
N SER A 275 4.56 17.08 8.43
CA SER A 275 5.45 16.99 9.58
C SER A 275 4.68 16.99 10.90
N LEU A 276 5.35 16.57 11.97
CA LEU A 276 4.77 16.44 13.30
C LEU A 276 5.38 17.44 14.27
N VAL A 277 4.63 17.76 15.32
CA VAL A 277 5.19 18.18 16.60
C VAL A 277 5.57 16.92 17.36
N GLN A 278 6.84 16.80 17.78
CA GLN A 278 7.32 15.60 18.48
C GLN A 278 6.99 15.56 19.97
N PHE A 279 6.74 16.72 20.59
CA PHE A 279 6.35 16.81 21.99
C PHE A 279 5.53 18.07 22.24
N LEU A 280 4.21 17.90 22.37
CA LEU A 280 3.25 18.99 22.55
C LEU A 280 3.52 19.91 23.76
N PRO A 281 4.00 19.41 24.93
CA PRO A 281 4.30 20.28 26.05
C PRO A 281 5.36 21.35 25.78
N ASP A 282 6.23 21.16 24.79
CA ASP A 282 7.27 22.14 24.43
C ASP A 282 6.79 23.18 23.41
N VAL A 283 5.56 23.05 22.90
CA VAL A 283 5.00 23.97 21.90
C VAL A 283 4.11 24.99 22.60
N PRO A 284 4.49 26.29 22.55
CA PRO A 284 3.63 27.37 23.02
C PRO A 284 2.32 27.37 22.23
N ARG A 285 1.20 27.36 22.95
CA ARG A 285 -0.17 27.39 22.40
C ARG A 285 -1.02 28.31 23.26
N ASP A 286 -2.00 28.94 22.63
CA ASP A 286 -3.01 29.71 23.36
C ASP A 286 -3.95 28.73 24.08
N ASP A 287 -4.06 28.87 25.40
CA ASP A 287 -4.83 27.98 26.29
C ASP A 287 -4.52 26.47 26.10
N PRO A 288 -3.28 26.03 26.39
CA PRO A 288 -2.83 24.69 26.04
C PRO A 288 -3.61 23.61 26.81
N LEU A 289 -4.23 22.69 26.06
CA LEU A 289 -4.81 21.49 26.62
C LEU A 289 -3.74 20.41 26.81
N GLU A 290 -3.96 19.54 27.80
CA GLU A 290 -3.15 18.34 28.00
C GLU A 290 -3.71 17.20 27.15
N HIS A 291 -2.97 16.80 26.11
CA HIS A 291 -3.36 15.73 25.18
C HIS A 291 -2.92 14.33 25.62
N ARG A 292 -2.28 14.25 26.79
CA ARG A 292 -1.91 12.98 27.41
C ARG A 292 -1.84 13.14 28.92
N HIS A 293 -2.95 12.87 29.61
CA HIS A 293 -2.98 12.85 31.05
C HIS A 293 -2.34 11.57 31.59
N ARG A 294 -1.15 11.68 32.18
CA ARG A 294 -0.44 10.51 32.73
C ARG A 294 -1.21 9.94 33.91
N GLY A 295 -1.70 8.70 33.76
CA GLY A 295 -2.39 7.97 34.84
C GLY A 295 -3.91 8.05 34.80
N ASP A 296 -4.50 8.72 33.80
CA ASP A 296 -5.95 8.73 33.57
C ASP A 296 -6.30 8.34 32.12
N ASP A 297 -6.54 7.04 31.91
CA ASP A 297 -7.00 6.53 30.62
C ASP A 297 -8.44 6.94 30.27
N ALA A 298 -9.17 7.53 31.24
CA ALA A 298 -10.50 8.08 31.07
C ALA A 298 -10.49 9.57 30.67
N TYR A 299 -9.32 10.23 30.62
CA TYR A 299 -9.23 11.63 30.20
C TYR A 299 -9.86 11.86 28.81
N ARG A 300 -10.67 12.92 28.71
CA ARG A 300 -11.36 13.32 27.48
C ARG A 300 -11.24 14.84 27.28
N HIS A 301 -11.26 15.27 26.02
CA HIS A 301 -11.49 16.67 25.65
C HIS A 301 -12.45 16.76 24.47
N GLU A 302 -12.88 17.96 24.14
CA GLU A 302 -13.71 18.20 22.96
C GLU A 302 -12.84 18.37 21.70
N VAL A 303 -13.38 18.01 20.54
CA VAL A 303 -12.87 18.41 19.23
C VAL A 303 -14.00 19.00 18.40
N ARG A 304 -13.69 20.05 17.66
CA ARG A 304 -14.57 20.63 16.64
C ARG A 304 -14.34 19.90 15.32
N VAL A 305 -15.39 19.29 14.79
CA VAL A 305 -15.39 18.62 13.49
C VAL A 305 -15.59 19.67 12.39
N GLU A 306 -14.73 19.66 11.39
CA GLU A 306 -14.73 20.67 10.33
C GLU A 306 -15.88 20.41 9.33
N PRO A 307 -16.79 21.38 9.10
CA PRO A 307 -17.90 21.21 8.18
C PRO A 307 -17.46 20.85 6.75
N GLY A 308 -18.30 20.09 6.04
CA GLY A 308 -18.02 19.68 4.64
C GLY A 308 -16.97 18.58 4.49
N THR A 309 -16.58 17.93 5.59
CA THR A 309 -15.68 16.77 5.61
C THR A 309 -16.42 15.45 5.58
N VAL A 310 -15.75 14.36 5.16
CA VAL A 310 -16.37 13.02 5.21
C VAL A 310 -16.61 12.59 6.66
N LEU A 311 -15.73 13.02 7.57
CA LEU A 311 -15.92 12.85 9.00
C LEU A 311 -17.20 13.55 9.49
N ALA A 312 -17.39 14.84 9.16
CA ALA A 312 -18.58 15.61 9.53
C ALA A 312 -19.87 14.94 9.07
N ALA A 313 -19.90 14.49 7.81
CA ALA A 313 -21.06 13.80 7.24
C ALA A 313 -21.39 12.50 7.98
N ALA A 314 -20.37 11.76 8.43
CA ALA A 314 -20.57 10.48 9.09
C ALA A 314 -20.94 10.60 10.58
N VAL A 315 -20.38 11.58 11.30
CA VAL A 315 -20.67 11.78 12.73
C VAL A 315 -21.93 12.61 12.95
N GLY A 316 -22.30 13.46 11.99
CA GLY A 316 -23.53 14.28 12.03
C GLY A 316 -23.55 15.33 13.14
N ARG A 317 -22.37 15.71 13.66
CA ARG A 317 -22.19 16.68 14.74
C ARG A 317 -20.98 17.58 14.46
N ASP A 318 -21.02 18.79 14.97
CA ASP A 318 -19.95 19.78 14.89
C ASP A 318 -18.93 19.65 16.03
N ARG A 319 -19.29 19.00 17.13
CA ARG A 319 -18.44 18.75 18.30
C ARG A 319 -18.53 17.31 18.77
N LEU A 320 -17.39 16.75 19.17
CA LEU A 320 -17.26 15.41 19.72
C LEU A 320 -16.40 15.43 20.98
N THR A 321 -16.79 14.66 22.00
CA THR A 321 -15.92 14.37 23.14
C THR A 321 -15.05 13.16 22.80
N VAL A 322 -13.73 13.31 22.81
CA VAL A 322 -12.77 12.28 22.41
C VAL A 322 -11.83 11.92 23.55
N ASN A 323 -11.21 10.74 23.47
CA ASN A 323 -10.09 10.37 24.34
C ASN A 323 -8.78 10.91 23.82
N SER A 324 -7.81 11.09 24.72
CA SER A 324 -6.52 11.65 24.33
C SER A 324 -5.38 11.02 25.10
N ARG A 325 -4.41 10.49 24.34
CA ARG A 325 -3.25 9.77 24.86
C ARG A 325 -1.97 10.09 24.07
N HIS A 326 -2.00 11.14 23.25
CA HIS A 326 -0.92 11.46 22.33
C HIS A 326 -0.08 12.64 22.86
N LYS A 327 1.23 12.52 22.66
CA LYS A 327 2.19 13.60 22.94
C LYS A 327 2.69 14.28 21.66
N GLN A 328 2.29 13.74 20.50
CA GLN A 328 2.62 14.24 19.17
C GLN A 328 1.34 14.68 18.47
N ALA A 329 1.46 15.58 17.50
CA ALA A 329 0.37 16.01 16.65
C ALA A 329 0.88 16.44 15.27
N VAL A 330 -0.03 16.57 14.29
CA VAL A 330 0.31 17.14 12.99
C VAL A 330 0.70 18.62 13.15
N ARG A 331 1.89 18.99 12.66
CA ARG A 331 2.35 20.38 12.57
C ARG A 331 2.08 20.96 11.19
N ARG A 332 2.54 20.27 10.15
CA ARG A 332 2.30 20.62 8.76
C ARG A 332 1.52 19.50 8.09
N VAL A 333 0.38 19.87 7.52
CA VAL A 333 -0.48 18.94 6.78
C VAL A 333 0.21 18.52 5.48
N GLY A 334 0.19 17.23 5.19
CA GLY A 334 0.75 16.64 3.97
C GLY A 334 -0.02 17.00 2.69
N ARG A 335 0.61 16.77 1.53
CA ARG A 335 0.05 17.10 0.22
C ARG A 335 -1.31 16.43 -0.02
N GLY A 336 -2.30 17.23 -0.44
CA GLY A 336 -3.64 16.74 -0.78
C GLY A 336 -4.53 16.41 0.42
N LEU A 337 -3.98 16.48 1.63
CA LEU A 337 -4.75 16.32 2.86
C LEU A 337 -5.35 17.65 3.27
N ARG A 338 -6.53 17.60 3.89
CA ARG A 338 -7.12 18.70 4.64
C ARG A 338 -7.40 18.25 6.08
N PRO A 339 -7.26 19.13 7.08
CA PRO A 339 -7.75 18.85 8.42
C PRO A 339 -9.26 18.57 8.41
N ASN A 340 -9.70 17.63 9.25
CA ASN A 340 -11.11 17.30 9.43
C ASN A 340 -11.65 17.55 10.84
N ALA A 341 -10.77 17.78 11.81
CA ALA A 341 -11.12 18.08 13.18
C ALA A 341 -10.00 18.90 13.84
N TYR A 342 -10.37 19.71 14.82
CA TYR A 342 -9.45 20.51 15.62
C TYR A 342 -9.80 20.45 17.11
N SER A 343 -8.79 20.43 17.97
CA SER A 343 -8.96 20.68 19.40
C SER A 343 -9.15 22.18 19.69
N PRO A 344 -9.67 22.57 20.86
CA PRO A 344 -9.83 23.97 21.25
C PRO A 344 -8.55 24.79 21.22
N ASP A 345 -7.39 24.17 21.49
CA ASP A 345 -6.06 24.79 21.42
C ASP A 345 -5.45 24.79 20.00
N GLY A 346 -6.28 24.50 18.99
CA GLY A 346 -5.93 24.68 17.57
C GLY A 346 -5.13 23.54 16.94
N LEU A 347 -4.89 22.43 17.64
CA LEU A 347 -4.23 21.28 17.04
C LEU A 347 -5.14 20.56 16.04
N VAL A 348 -4.53 20.03 14.98
CA VAL A 348 -5.20 19.14 14.04
C VAL A 348 -5.43 17.78 14.71
N GLU A 349 -6.69 17.40 14.81
CA GLU A 349 -7.18 16.16 15.44
C GLU A 349 -7.58 15.08 14.43
N GLY A 350 -7.43 15.39 13.14
CA GLY A 350 -7.61 14.43 12.07
C GLY A 350 -7.45 15.09 10.71
N VAL A 351 -7.21 14.25 9.71
CA VAL A 351 -7.00 14.66 8.32
C VAL A 351 -7.74 13.73 7.37
N GLU A 352 -8.06 14.23 6.19
CA GLU A 352 -8.64 13.43 5.11
C GLU A 352 -8.17 13.88 3.72
N ASP A 353 -8.19 12.96 2.75
CA ASP A 353 -8.09 13.30 1.33
C ASP A 353 -9.48 13.16 0.67
N PRO A 354 -10.12 14.26 0.24
CA PRO A 354 -11.45 14.21 -0.37
C PRO A 354 -11.45 13.62 -1.79
N THR A 355 -10.29 13.36 -2.39
CA THR A 355 -10.15 12.85 -3.77
C THR A 355 -10.04 11.33 -3.85
N LEU A 356 -9.88 10.66 -2.71
CA LEU A 356 -9.80 9.21 -2.60
C LEU A 356 -11.15 8.62 -2.12
N PRO A 357 -11.46 7.34 -2.43
CA PRO A 357 -12.71 6.71 -2.01
C PRO A 357 -12.94 6.78 -0.50
N LEU A 358 -11.88 6.53 0.27
CA LEU A 358 -11.76 6.90 1.67
C LEU A 358 -10.27 6.94 2.05
N PHE A 359 -9.80 8.10 2.50
CA PHE A 359 -8.49 8.24 3.12
C PHE A 359 -8.68 9.16 4.32
N LEU A 360 -9.09 8.57 5.43
CA LEU A 360 -9.55 9.28 6.63
C LEU A 360 -8.63 8.96 7.79
N ALA A 361 -8.33 9.94 8.63
CA ALA A 361 -7.57 9.72 9.84
C ALA A 361 -8.03 10.60 10.98
N VAL A 362 -7.89 10.07 12.20
CA VAL A 362 -8.20 10.76 13.46
C VAL A 362 -7.10 10.52 14.48
N GLN A 363 -6.83 11.52 15.32
CA GLN A 363 -5.71 11.51 16.27
C GLN A 363 -6.09 10.85 17.60
N TRP A 364 -7.36 10.90 18.00
CA TRP A 364 -7.88 10.16 19.15
C TRP A 364 -8.03 8.66 18.85
N HIS A 365 -8.46 7.89 19.85
CA HIS A 365 -8.64 6.44 19.80
C HIS A 365 -10.15 6.06 19.80
N PRO A 366 -10.85 6.20 18.65
CA PRO A 366 -12.29 5.92 18.57
C PRO A 366 -12.63 4.47 18.89
N GLU A 367 -11.71 3.53 18.68
CA GLU A 367 -11.89 2.10 18.96
C GLU A 367 -12.25 1.83 20.42
N ASN A 368 -11.69 2.61 21.36
CA ASN A 368 -12.00 2.47 22.80
C ASN A 368 -13.34 3.11 23.19
N LEU A 369 -13.97 3.87 22.30
CA LEU A 369 -15.19 4.64 22.58
C LEU A 369 -16.43 4.03 21.93
N THR A 370 -16.24 3.22 20.88
CA THR A 370 -17.35 2.67 20.08
C THR A 370 -18.44 2.01 20.92
N ALA A 371 -18.10 1.36 22.04
CA ALA A 371 -19.05 0.64 22.90
C ALA A 371 -19.98 1.55 23.70
N ALA A 372 -19.45 2.67 24.20
CA ALA A 372 -20.18 3.60 25.04
C ALA A 372 -20.76 4.79 24.27
N MET A 373 -20.14 5.16 23.16
CA MET A 373 -20.44 6.37 22.38
C MET A 373 -20.57 5.99 20.89
N PRO A 374 -21.80 5.70 20.41
CA PRO A 374 -22.05 5.18 19.06
C PRO A 374 -21.51 6.04 17.91
N GLU A 375 -21.37 7.34 18.10
CA GLU A 375 -20.79 8.28 17.13
C GLU A 375 -19.34 7.91 16.76
N HIS A 376 -18.57 7.30 17.66
CA HIS A 376 -17.19 6.88 17.37
C HIS A 376 -17.12 5.60 16.53
N LEU A 377 -18.24 4.92 16.28
CA LEU A 377 -18.29 3.83 15.31
C LEU A 377 -18.33 4.36 13.86
N ALA A 378 -18.65 5.64 13.64
CA ALA A 378 -18.83 6.22 12.32
C ALA A 378 -17.59 6.10 11.39
N PRO A 379 -16.34 6.36 11.85
CA PRO A 379 -15.15 6.17 11.00
C PRO A 379 -14.97 4.71 10.55
N PHE A 380 -15.28 3.74 11.40
CA PHE A 380 -15.20 2.31 11.06
C PHE A 380 -16.30 1.89 10.08
N ARG A 381 -17.52 2.42 10.24
CA ARG A 381 -18.61 2.21 9.27
C ARG A 381 -18.25 2.78 7.92
N LEU A 382 -17.73 4.01 7.86
CA LEU A 382 -17.22 4.58 6.62
C LEU A 382 -16.19 3.66 5.96
N LEU A 383 -15.22 3.14 6.72
CA LEU A 383 -14.22 2.21 6.19
C LEU A 383 -14.86 0.97 5.57
N VAL A 384 -15.76 0.31 6.30
CA VAL A 384 -16.43 -0.91 5.84
C VAL A 384 -17.34 -0.64 4.64
N ASP A 385 -18.15 0.42 4.68
CA ASP A 385 -19.07 0.78 3.60
C ASP A 385 -18.31 1.10 2.31
N ARG A 386 -17.16 1.79 2.43
CA ARG A 386 -16.32 2.14 1.27
C ARG A 386 -15.54 0.94 0.74
N ALA A 387 -15.15 0.02 1.62
CA ALA A 387 -14.54 -1.26 1.23
C ALA A 387 -15.55 -2.16 0.48
N ALA A 388 -16.81 -2.18 0.92
CA ALA A 388 -17.87 -2.92 0.23
C ALA A 388 -18.20 -2.37 -1.17
N ALA A 389 -18.03 -1.07 -1.39
CA ALA A 389 -18.32 -0.40 -2.65
C ALA A 389 -17.17 -0.42 -3.67
N ALA A 390 -16.03 -1.04 -3.31
CA ALA A 390 -14.85 -1.13 -4.16
C ALA A 390 -14.80 -2.40 -5.04
N GLU A 391 -15.79 -3.30 -4.90
CA GLU A 391 -16.06 -4.41 -5.84
C GLU A 391 -16.69 -3.90 -7.15
#